data_AF-A0A6G5RTX1-F1
#
_entry.id   AF-A0A6G5RTX1-F1
#
_cell.length_a   1.000
_cell.length_b   1.000
_cell.length_c   1.000
_cell.angle_alpha   90.00
_cell.angle_beta   90.00
_cell.angle_gamma   90.00
#
_symmetry.space_group_name_H-M   'P 1'
#
loop_
_entity.id
_entity.type
_entity.pdbx_description
1 polymer ?
#
loop_
_entity_poly.entity_id
_entity_poly.type
_entity_poly.pdbx_seq_one_letter_code
_entity_poly.pdbx_strand_id
1 'polypeptide(L)'
;MSLATCAASSASAPWHGGVKRLHHPQAGFLELTYQPLDLPVSAHEAHSLTIYTAEPGTAYEDRLQLLASWAATGLEAADPAGGGDR
;
A
#
# COMPACT_ATOMS: atom_id res chain seq x y z
N MET A 1 27.87 16.48 20.23
CA MET A 1 27.35 15.45 19.30
C MET A 1 26.03 14.96 19.87
N SER A 2 24.89 15.45 19.36
CA SER A 2 23.60 14.86 19.69
C SER A 2 22.67 15.11 18.49
N LEU A 3 22.47 14.06 17.70
CA LEU A 3 21.54 14.03 16.58
C LEU A 3 20.16 13.81 17.18
N ALA A 4 19.35 14.86 17.28
CA ALA A 4 17.93 14.73 17.58
C ALA A 4 17.24 14.20 16.32
N THR A 5 16.75 12.97 16.41
CA THR A 5 15.94 12.29 15.41
C THR A 5 14.75 13.15 14.98
N CYS A 6 14.63 13.36 13.66
CA CYS A 6 13.56 14.11 13.03
C CYS A 6 12.17 13.52 13.39
N ALA A 7 11.27 14.35 13.91
CA ALA A 7 9.84 14.06 13.91
C ALA A 7 9.27 14.41 12.52
N ALA A 8 8.95 13.39 11.72
CA ALA A 8 8.22 13.56 10.48
C ALA A 8 6.78 13.97 10.80
N SER A 9 6.52 15.28 10.82
CA SER A 9 5.17 15.83 10.86
C SER A 9 4.59 15.78 9.45
N SER A 10 3.88 14.70 9.11
CA SER A 10 3.10 14.63 7.88
C SER A 10 1.79 15.40 8.06
N ALA A 11 1.88 16.72 7.95
CA ALA A 11 0.70 17.56 7.77
C ALA A 11 0.01 17.12 6.48
N SER A 12 -1.14 16.48 6.63
CA SER A 12 -1.82 15.84 5.52
C SER A 12 -3.15 16.52 5.26
N ALA A 13 -3.35 16.85 3.99
CA ALA A 13 -4.56 17.45 3.40
C ALA A 13 -5.84 16.73 3.83
N PRO A 14 -7.04 17.33 3.71
CA PRO A 14 -8.30 16.72 4.13
C PRO A 14 -8.49 15.37 3.45
N TRP A 15 -8.19 14.31 4.20
CA TRP A 15 -8.17 12.95 3.72
C TRP A 15 -9.59 12.53 3.30
N HIS A 16 -9.78 12.18 2.04
CA HIS A 16 -10.89 11.32 1.62
C HIS A 16 -10.56 9.85 1.89
N GLY A 17 -9.99 9.58 3.07
CA GLY A 17 -9.61 8.24 3.51
C GLY A 17 -10.72 7.60 4.33
N GLY A 18 -10.72 6.26 4.41
CA GLY A 18 -11.70 5.51 5.19
C GLY A 18 -11.17 4.15 5.62
N VAL A 19 -11.98 3.38 6.33
CA VAL A 19 -11.62 2.03 6.78
C VAL A 19 -12.35 1.00 5.91
N LYS A 20 -11.59 0.07 5.33
CA LYS A 20 -12.07 -1.02 4.50
C LYS A 20 -11.87 -2.34 5.22
N ARG A 21 -12.97 -3.06 5.43
CA ARG A 21 -12.94 -4.41 5.99
C ARG A 21 -13.04 -5.42 4.86
N LEU A 22 -12.11 -6.36 4.85
CA LEU A 22 -11.97 -7.39 3.82
C LEU A 22 -11.94 -8.75 4.49
N HIS A 23 -12.47 -9.76 3.81
CA HIS A 23 -12.32 -11.15 4.19
C HIS A 23 -11.48 -11.86 3.13
N HIS A 24 -10.20 -12.08 3.43
CA HIS A 24 -9.29 -12.80 2.55
C HIS A 24 -9.35 -14.30 2.84
N PRO A 25 -9.53 -15.17 1.83
CA PRO A 25 -9.74 -16.61 2.04
C PRO A 25 -8.61 -17.30 2.79
N GLN A 26 -7.38 -16.80 2.66
CA GLN A 26 -6.19 -17.39 3.31
C GLN A 26 -5.69 -16.60 4.53
N ALA A 27 -6.00 -15.30 4.63
CA ALA A 27 -5.51 -14.43 5.73
C ALA A 27 -6.62 -14.03 6.72
N GLY A 28 -7.87 -14.43 6.46
CA GLY A 28 -9.03 -14.13 7.30
C GLY A 28 -9.49 -12.68 7.20
N PHE A 29 -10.01 -12.15 8.30
CA PHE A 29 -10.50 -10.77 8.37
C PHE A 29 -9.35 -9.76 8.43
N LEU A 30 -9.40 -8.74 7.59
CA LEU A 30 -8.48 -7.62 7.61
C LEU A 30 -9.26 -6.31 7.68
N GLU A 31 -8.80 -5.42 8.53
CA GLU A 31 -9.23 -4.03 8.56
C GLU A 31 -8.07 -3.15 8.10
N LEU A 32 -8.28 -2.43 7.00
CA LEU A 32 -7.26 -1.61 6.36
C LEU A 32 -7.78 -0.19 6.18
N THR A 33 -6.97 0.79 6.53
CA THR A 33 -7.18 2.18 6.15
C THR A 33 -6.88 2.34 4.67
N TYR A 34 -7.85 2.86 3.93
CA TYR A 34 -7.77 3.20 2.52
C TYR A 34 -7.51 4.69 2.37
N GLN A 35 -6.50 5.05 1.58
CA GLN A 35 -6.13 6.42 1.26
C GLN A 35 -6.00 6.56 -0.26
N PRO A 36 -6.97 7.22 -0.93
CA PRO A 36 -6.82 7.59 -2.33
C PRO A 36 -5.89 8.79 -2.46
N LEU A 37 -5.08 8.77 -3.51
CA LEU A 37 -4.20 9.84 -3.91
C LEU A 37 -4.30 10.04 -5.41
N ASP A 38 -4.77 11.21 -5.82
CA ASP A 38 -4.74 11.62 -7.21
C ASP A 38 -3.33 12.14 -7.56
N LEU A 39 -2.67 11.43 -8.47
CA LEU A 39 -1.34 11.75 -8.99
C LEU A 39 -1.49 12.40 -10.36
N PRO A 40 -1.28 13.72 -10.49
CA PRO A 40 -1.26 14.35 -11.80
C PRO A 40 -0.01 13.88 -12.56
N VAL A 41 -0.22 13.20 -13.69
CA VAL A 41 0.87 12.72 -14.56
C VAL A 41 1.07 13.66 -15.74
N SER A 42 0.02 14.34 -16.20
CA SER A 42 0.09 15.43 -17.16
C SER A 42 -1.03 16.44 -16.93
N ALA A 43 -1.05 17.53 -17.71
CA ALA A 43 -2.09 18.57 -17.61
C ALA A 43 -3.52 18.06 -17.89
N HIS A 44 -3.65 16.89 -18.52
CA HIS A 44 -4.95 16.29 -18.88
C HIS A 44 -5.13 14.86 -18.34
N GLU A 45 -4.14 14.32 -17.62
CA GLU A 45 -4.17 12.95 -17.10
C GLU A 45 -3.80 12.91 -15.62
N ALA A 46 -4.69 12.31 -14.83
CA ALA A 46 -4.47 11.99 -13.44
C ALA A 46 -4.56 10.47 -13.24
N HIS A 47 -3.64 9.91 -12.48
CA HIS A 47 -3.67 8.51 -12.04
C HIS A 47 -4.16 8.47 -10.60
N SER A 48 -5.10 7.57 -10.29
CA SER A 48 -5.52 7.34 -8.91
C SER A 48 -4.64 6.25 -8.29
N LEU A 49 -3.77 6.63 -7.36
CA LEU A 49 -3.10 5.68 -6.48
C LEU A 49 -3.98 5.43 -5.25
N THR A 50 -4.06 4.18 -4.82
CA THR A 50 -4.71 3.81 -3.58
C THR A 50 -3.68 3.18 -2.66
N ILE A 51 -3.57 3.69 -1.44
CA ILE A 51 -2.73 3.12 -0.39
C ILE A 51 -3.64 2.41 0.61
N TYR A 52 -3.30 1.16 0.93
CA TYR A 52 -3.93 0.38 1.99
C TYR A 52 -2.95 0.17 3.14
N THR A 53 -3.30 0.58 4.35
CA THR A 53 -2.46 0.41 5.55
C THR A 53 -3.23 -0.28 6.66
N ALA A 54 -2.58 -1.22 7.36
CA ALA A 54 -3.12 -1.76 8.61
C ALA A 54 -2.73 -0.83 9.77
N GLU A 55 -3.54 -0.80 10.83
CA GLU A 55 -3.19 -0.07 12.05
C GLU A 55 -2.04 -0.81 12.77
N PRO A 56 -0.92 -0.14 13.07
CA PRO A 56 0.28 -0.77 13.62
C PRO A 56 0.04 -1.37 15.01
N GLY A 57 0.57 -2.56 15.25
CA GLY A 57 0.37 -3.27 16.53
C GLY A 57 -0.97 -4.00 16.63
N THR A 58 -1.80 -4.00 15.59
CA THR A 58 -2.99 -4.85 15.50
C THR A 58 -2.69 -6.19 14.84
N ALA A 59 -3.53 -7.19 15.08
CA ALA A 59 -3.47 -8.47 14.37
C ALA A 59 -3.66 -8.34 12.85
N TYR A 60 -4.14 -7.18 12.36
CA TYR A 60 -4.30 -6.91 10.94
C TYR A 60 -2.97 -6.55 10.26
N GLU A 61 -1.98 -6.02 11.00
CA GLU A 61 -0.63 -5.76 10.50
C GLU A 61 0.07 -7.07 10.13
N ASP A 62 0.07 -8.06 11.03
CA ASP A 62 0.66 -9.38 10.79
C ASP A 62 0.01 -10.08 9.59
N ARG A 63 -1.32 -10.01 9.49
CA ARG A 63 -2.07 -10.54 8.33
C ARG A 63 -1.73 -9.81 7.04
N LEU A 64 -1.53 -8.48 7.07
CA LEU A 64 -1.12 -7.71 5.91
C LEU A 64 0.30 -8.06 5.47
N GLN A 65 1.23 -8.27 6.42
CA GLN A 65 2.58 -8.75 6.12
C GLN A 65 2.57 -10.15 5.51
N LEU A 66 1.72 -11.05 6.01
CA LEU A 66 1.56 -12.38 5.43
C LEU A 66 1.08 -12.31 3.97
N LEU A 67 0.09 -11.46 3.67
CA LEU A 67 -0.37 -11.21 2.31
C LEU A 67 0.74 -10.62 1.42
N ALA A 68 1.54 -9.69 1.95
CA ALA A 68 2.65 -9.10 1.22
C ALA A 68 3.73 -10.15 0.88
N SER A 69 3.99 -11.09 1.78
CA SER A 69 4.92 -12.20 1.54
C SER A 69 4.45 -13.08 0.37
N TRP A 70 3.15 -13.41 0.31
CA TRP A 70 2.60 -14.18 -0.81
C TRP A 70 2.62 -13.40 -2.13
N ALA A 71 2.31 -12.10 -2.09
CA ALA A 71 2.38 -11.25 -3.26
C ALA A 71 3.81 -11.16 -3.82
N ALA A 72 4.82 -11.11 -2.95
CA ALA A 72 6.23 -11.10 -3.35
C ALA A 72 6.62 -12.39 -4.10
N THR A 73 6.10 -13.56 -3.67
CA THR A 73 6.30 -14.81 -4.42
C THR A 73 5.69 -14.75 -5.82
N GLY A 74 4.54 -14.08 -5.99
CA GLY A 74 3.91 -13.89 -7.30
C GLY A 74 4.65 -12.91 -8.21
N LEU A 75 5.29 -11.87 -7.64
CA LEU A 75 6.06 -10.89 -8.40
C LEU A 75 7.34 -11.48 -9.01
N GLU A 76 8.02 -12.38 -8.29
CA GLU A 76 9.18 -13.12 -8.81
C GLU A 76 8.80 -14.02 -10.01
N ALA A 77 7.60 -14.60 -9.99
CA ALA A 77 7.08 -15.37 -11.11
C ALA A 77 6.65 -14.48 -12.30
N ALA A 78 6.49 -13.17 -12.09
CA ALA A 78 6.18 -12.18 -13.10
C ALA A 78 7.46 -11.49 -13.62
N ASP A 79 8.59 -12.20 -13.70
CA ASP A 79 9.71 -11.80 -14.53
C ASP A 79 9.24 -11.78 -16.01
N PRO A 80 9.17 -10.63 -16.69
CA PRO A 80 8.82 -10.56 -18.10
C PRO A 80 10.02 -10.95 -18.96
N ALA A 81 10.62 -12.11 -18.71
CA ALA A 81 11.54 -12.74 -19.66
C ALA A 81 10.74 -13.35 -20.83
N GLY A 82 10.30 -12.49 -21.75
CA GLY A 82 9.79 -12.94 -23.05
C GLY A 82 8.96 -11.93 -23.83
N GLY A 83 9.63 -11.09 -24.64
CA GLY A 83 9.03 -10.43 -25.81
C GLY A 83 9.18 -8.89 -25.82
N GLY A 84 9.85 -8.27 -26.78
CA GLY A 84 10.37 -8.80 -28.03
C GLY A 84 11.38 -7.87 -28.68
N ASP A 85 12.37 -8.51 -29.28
CA ASP A 85 12.97 -8.06 -30.52
C ASP A 85 11.90 -8.11 -31.63
N ARG A 86 11.27 -6.97 -31.94
CA ARG A 86 10.64 -6.72 -33.25
C ARG A 86 10.66 -5.24 -33.56
#